data_AF-A0A1U7GBZ1-F1
#
_entry.id   AF-A0A1U7GBZ1-F1
#
_cell.length_a   1.000
_cell.length_b   1.000
_cell.length_c   1.000
_cell.angle_alpha   90.00
_cell.angle_beta   90.00
_cell.angle_gamma   90.00
#
_symmetry.space_group_name_H-M   'P 1'
#
loop_
_entity.id
_entity.type
_entity.pdbx_description
1 polymer ?
#
loop_
_entity_poly.entity_id
_entity_poly.type
_entity_poly.pdbx_seq_one_letter_code
_entity_poly.pdbx_strand_id
1 'polypeptide(L)'
;MRRPVMKSVLLGLIVVGEALALASAGFLTLWWSSDLMSWLIWKVGAERALGVGNVIYTEGGGVLLTNPGAMMLWTLPFWGLGVLQIGAASTLIGLWLSRREPAPRPGDSPPPAR
;
A
#
# COMPACT_ATOMS: atom_id res chain seq x y z
N MET A 1 -1.05 20.71 -32.48
CA MET A 1 -1.23 19.28 -32.11
C MET A 1 -2.69 19.02 -31.74
N ARG A 2 -3.25 17.92 -32.25
CA ARG A 2 -4.69 17.56 -32.19
C ARG A 2 -5.16 17.38 -30.74
N ARG A 3 -6.17 18.14 -30.30
CA ARG A 3 -6.85 18.05 -28.97
C ARG A 3 -6.94 16.65 -28.33
N PRO A 4 -7.23 15.54 -29.05
CA PRO A 4 -7.24 14.20 -28.46
C PRO A 4 -5.89 13.73 -27.89
N VAL A 5 -4.77 14.02 -28.54
CA VAL A 5 -3.43 13.58 -28.10
C VAL A 5 -3.04 14.25 -26.78
N MET A 6 -3.34 15.54 -26.64
CA MET A 6 -3.07 16.30 -25.42
C MET A 6 -3.86 15.79 -24.21
N LYS A 7 -5.13 15.38 -24.41
CA LYS A 7 -5.95 14.77 -23.35
C LYS A 7 -5.39 13.43 -22.90
N SER A 8 -4.95 12.57 -23.82
CA SER A 8 -4.36 11.27 -23.49
C SER A 8 -3.02 11.39 -22.76
N VAL A 9 -2.21 12.41 -23.09
CA VAL A 9 -0.96 12.71 -22.38
C VAL A 9 -1.26 13.18 -20.95
N LEU A 10 -2.19 14.12 -20.80
CA LEU A 10 -2.59 14.63 -19.48
C LEU A 10 -3.14 13.53 -18.57
N LEU A 11 -4.03 12.68 -19.10
CA LEU A 11 -4.55 11.52 -18.37
C LEU A 11 -3.43 10.54 -17.98
N GLY A 12 -2.48 10.30 -18.87
CA GLY A 12 -1.32 9.45 -18.57
C GLY A 12 -0.46 10.00 -17.43
N LEU A 13 -0.24 11.32 -17.39
CA LEU A 13 0.49 11.97 -16.30
C LEU A 13 -0.26 11.84 -14.96
N ILE A 14 -1.57 12.02 -14.96
CA ILE A 14 -2.39 11.87 -13.75
C ILE A 14 -2.32 10.43 -13.24
N VAL A 15 -2.55 9.44 -14.12
CA VAL A 15 -2.53 8.02 -13.76
C VAL A 15 -1.16 7.62 -13.20
N VAL A 16 -0.07 8.02 -13.85
CA VAL A 16 1.28 7.71 -13.38
C VAL A 16 1.59 8.42 -12.06
N GLY A 17 1.16 9.68 -11.92
CA GLY A 17 1.31 10.44 -10.68
C GLY A 17 0.57 9.81 -9.50
N GLU A 18 -0.69 9.42 -9.69
CA GLU A 18 -1.50 8.74 -8.67
C GLU A 18 -0.92 7.36 -8.31
N ALA A 19 -0.50 6.58 -9.31
CA ALA A 19 0.13 5.29 -9.06
C ALA A 19 1.43 5.44 -8.26
N LEU A 20 2.26 6.43 -8.60
CA LEU A 20 3.50 6.71 -7.88
C LEU A 20 3.23 7.17 -6.44
N ALA A 21 2.23 8.02 -6.24
CA ALA A 21 1.82 8.48 -4.91
C ALA A 21 1.33 7.31 -4.04
N LEU A 22 0.47 6.45 -4.60
CA LEU A 22 -0.03 5.25 -3.90
C LEU A 22 1.09 4.27 -3.57
N ALA A 23 1.97 3.98 -4.53
CA ALA A 23 3.10 3.09 -4.30
C ALA A 23 4.03 3.64 -3.20
N SER A 24 4.37 4.93 -3.28
CA SER A 24 5.23 5.59 -2.29
C SER A 24 4.59 5.60 -0.90
N ALA A 25 3.29 5.92 -0.81
CA ALA A 25 2.55 5.86 0.45
C ALA A 25 2.53 4.43 1.02
N GLY A 26 2.35 3.42 0.15
CA GLY A 26 2.40 2.00 0.54
C GLY A 26 3.76 1.61 1.11
N PHE A 27 4.84 1.93 0.42
CA PHE A 27 6.20 1.68 0.90
C PHE A 27 6.51 2.41 2.20
N LEU A 28 6.13 3.69 2.32
CA LEU A 28 6.34 4.45 3.55
C LEU A 28 5.53 3.89 4.72
N THR A 29 4.30 3.44 4.48
CA THR A 29 3.45 2.82 5.51
C THR A 29 4.06 1.51 6.01
N LEU A 30 4.60 0.69 5.11
CA LEU A 30 5.30 -0.55 5.49
C LEU A 30 6.62 -0.26 6.21
N TRP A 31 7.38 0.71 5.72
CA TRP A 31 8.68 1.10 6.28
C TRP A 31 8.54 1.64 7.71
N TRP A 32 7.52 2.46 7.97
CA TRP A 32 7.23 3.03 9.29
C TRP A 32 6.18 2.24 10.08
N SER A 33 5.87 1.00 9.71
CA SER A 33 4.79 0.25 10.35
C SER A 33 4.98 0.08 11.86
N SER A 34 6.24 -0.08 12.31
CA SER A 34 6.59 -0.21 13.72
C SER A 34 6.42 1.10 14.50
N ASP A 35 6.75 2.24 13.90
CA ASP A 35 6.58 3.54 14.53
C ASP A 35 5.10 3.93 14.57
N LEU A 36 4.36 3.65 13.49
CA LEU A 36 2.91 3.85 13.40
C LEU A 36 2.16 2.99 14.43
N MET A 37 2.58 1.74 14.61
CA MET A 37 2.06 0.84 15.64
C MET A 37 2.35 1.38 17.04
N SER A 38 3.58 1.81 17.32
CA SER A 38 3.96 2.37 18.62
C SER A 38 3.17 3.64 18.94
N TRP A 39 2.99 4.52 17.95
CA TRP A 39 2.19 5.73 18.05
C TRP A 39 0.72 5.40 18.36
N LEU A 40 0.14 4.41 17.69
CA LEU A 40 -1.24 3.99 17.91
C LEU A 40 -1.44 3.37 19.29
N ILE A 41 -0.50 2.52 19.73
CA ILE A 41 -0.48 1.95 21.08
C ILE A 41 -0.40 3.07 22.13
N TRP A 42 0.45 4.08 21.90
CA TRP A 42 0.54 5.23 22.80
C TRP A 42 -0.77 6.01 22.89
N LYS A 43 -1.48 6.21 21.75
CA LYS A 43 -2.78 6.88 21.73
C LYS A 43 -3.87 6.11 22.50
N VAL A 44 -3.87 4.79 22.44
CA VAL A 44 -4.85 3.93 23.14
C VAL A 44 -4.48 3.73 24.62
N GLY A 45 -3.19 3.80 24.92
CA GLY A 45 -2.61 3.43 26.21
C GLY A 45 -2.02 2.03 26.16
N ALA A 46 -0.74 1.89 26.55
CA ALA A 46 0.02 0.64 26.44
C ALA A 46 -0.64 -0.52 27.19
N GLU A 47 -1.13 -0.28 28.41
CA GLU A 47 -1.78 -1.32 29.23
C GLU A 47 -3.08 -1.82 28.62
N ARG A 48 -3.84 -0.94 27.96
CA ARG A 48 -5.08 -1.29 27.28
C ARG A 48 -4.81 -2.03 25.95
N ALA A 49 -3.74 -1.64 25.26
CA ALA A 49 -3.36 -2.20 23.97
C ALA A 49 -2.65 -3.56 24.08
N LEU A 50 -1.85 -3.77 25.13
CA LEU A 50 -0.98 -4.96 25.27
C LEU A 50 -1.34 -5.82 26.50
N GLY A 51 -2.15 -5.31 27.42
CA GLY A 51 -2.46 -5.92 28.72
C GLY A 51 -1.53 -5.43 29.82
N VAL A 52 -2.08 -5.20 31.02
CA VAL A 52 -1.39 -4.62 32.19
C VAL A 52 -0.11 -5.39 32.56
N GLY A 53 -0.12 -6.72 32.46
CA GLY A 53 1.05 -7.56 32.78
C GLY A 53 2.16 -7.55 31.72
N ASN A 54 1.96 -6.91 30.58
CA ASN A 54 2.89 -6.90 29.45
C ASN A 54 3.54 -5.54 29.19
N VAL A 55 3.43 -4.64 30.17
CA VAL A 55 3.93 -3.27 30.10
C VAL A 55 4.85 -3.06 31.29
N ILE A 56 6.14 -2.83 31.01
CA ILE A 56 7.14 -2.54 32.05
C ILE A 56 7.57 -1.09 31.91
N TYR A 57 7.28 -0.29 32.92
CA TYR A 57 7.76 1.09 33.01
C TYR A 57 9.20 1.11 33.51
N THR A 58 10.07 1.84 32.82
CA THR A 58 11.47 2.01 33.22
C THR A 58 11.63 3.30 34.02
N GLU A 59 12.67 3.37 34.86
CA GLU A 59 12.93 4.53 35.74
C GLU A 59 13.10 5.86 34.98
N GLY A 60 13.40 5.80 33.68
CA GLY A 60 13.48 6.98 32.79
C GLY A 60 12.16 7.38 32.14
N GLY A 61 11.02 6.80 32.53
CA GLY A 61 9.71 7.05 31.91
C GLY A 61 9.53 6.34 30.57
N GLY A 62 10.43 5.42 30.21
CA GLY A 62 10.28 4.57 29.04
C GLY A 62 9.29 3.44 29.30
N VAL A 63 8.74 2.88 28.22
CA VAL A 63 7.81 1.76 28.29
C VAL A 63 8.37 0.61 27.47
N LEU A 64 8.59 -0.53 28.11
CA LEU A 64 9.02 -1.75 27.46
C LEU A 64 7.80 -2.66 27.23
N LEU A 65 7.56 -2.94 25.95
CA LEU A 65 6.41 -3.72 25.47
C LEU A 65 6.84 -5.19 25.35
N THR A 66 6.21 -6.10 26.10
CA THR A 66 6.65 -7.51 26.18
C THR A 66 5.67 -8.51 25.55
N ASN A 67 4.59 -8.06 24.91
CA ASN A 67 3.62 -8.91 24.24
C ASN A 67 3.79 -8.85 22.70
N PRO A 68 4.65 -9.70 22.10
CA PRO A 68 4.92 -9.66 20.67
C PRO A 68 3.70 -9.99 19.82
N GLY A 69 2.80 -10.86 20.32
CA GLY A 69 1.56 -11.21 19.63
C GLY A 69 0.63 -10.02 19.47
N ALA A 70 0.41 -9.26 20.56
CA ALA A 70 -0.39 -8.04 20.49
C ALA A 70 0.29 -6.96 19.64
N MET A 71 1.61 -6.78 19.75
CA MET A 71 2.35 -5.85 18.88
C MET A 71 2.16 -6.18 17.39
N MET A 72 2.18 -7.47 17.03
CA MET A 72 1.93 -7.90 15.66
C MET A 72 0.49 -7.59 15.22
N LEU A 73 -0.51 -7.84 16.07
CA LEU A 73 -1.91 -7.46 15.79
C LEU A 73 -2.08 -5.96 15.55
N TRP A 74 -1.37 -5.12 16.29
CA TRP A 74 -1.39 -3.66 16.11
C TRP A 74 -0.62 -3.20 14.87
N THR A 75 0.29 -4.02 14.35
CA THR A 75 1.05 -3.74 13.13
C THR A 75 0.27 -4.15 11.87
N LEU A 76 -0.54 -5.21 11.95
CA LEU A 76 -1.28 -5.78 10.81
C LEU A 76 -2.11 -4.77 10.01
N PRO A 77 -2.85 -3.80 10.61
CA PRO A 77 -3.60 -2.81 9.84
C PRO A 77 -2.71 -1.99 8.90
N PHE A 78 -1.51 -1.62 9.35
CA PHE A 78 -0.56 -0.84 8.53
C PHE A 78 0.05 -1.70 7.42
N TRP A 79 0.32 -2.97 7.69
CA TRP A 79 0.74 -3.92 6.65
C TRP A 79 -0.33 -4.11 5.60
N GLY A 80 -1.58 -4.35 6.03
CA GLY A 80 -2.72 -4.48 5.14
C GLY A 80 -2.92 -3.23 4.28
N LEU A 81 -2.87 -2.04 4.90
CA LEU A 81 -2.97 -0.77 4.20
C LEU A 81 -1.84 -0.57 3.18
N GLY A 82 -0.60 -0.85 3.56
CA GLY A 82 0.56 -0.70 2.69
C GLY A 82 0.51 -1.62 1.47
N VAL A 83 0.17 -2.91 1.68
CA VAL A 83 -0.04 -3.87 0.59
C VAL A 83 -1.20 -3.46 -0.31
N LEU A 84 -2.30 -2.97 0.27
CA LEU A 84 -3.45 -2.51 -0.50
C LEU A 84 -3.11 -1.29 -1.36
N GLN A 85 -2.33 -0.34 -0.86
CA GLN A 85 -1.88 0.83 -1.59
C GLN A 85 -0.98 0.46 -2.78
N ILE A 86 -0.03 -0.45 -2.57
CA ILE A 86 0.84 -0.98 -3.65
C ILE A 86 0.01 -1.78 -4.67
N GLY A 87 -0.92 -2.60 -4.20
CA GLY A 87 -1.87 -3.32 -5.04
C GLY A 87 -2.69 -2.37 -5.90
N ALA A 88 -3.28 -1.32 -5.31
CA ALA A 88 -4.05 -0.32 -6.01
C ALA A 88 -3.23 0.44 -7.08
N ALA A 89 -1.98 0.80 -6.76
CA ALA A 89 -1.05 1.39 -7.74
C ALA A 89 -0.82 0.44 -8.93
N SER A 90 -0.59 -0.84 -8.64
CA SER A 90 -0.33 -1.86 -9.66
C SER A 90 -1.58 -2.12 -10.53
N THR A 91 -2.76 -2.20 -9.91
CA THR A 91 -4.05 -2.32 -10.62
C THR A 91 -4.31 -1.10 -11.50
N LEU A 92 -4.05 0.12 -11.01
CA LEU A 92 -4.25 1.34 -11.78
C LEU A 92 -3.37 1.37 -13.04
N ILE A 93 -2.08 1.03 -12.90
CA ILE A 93 -1.16 0.91 -14.03
C ILE A 93 -1.60 -0.20 -14.98
N GLY A 94 -1.94 -1.38 -14.46
CA GLY A 94 -2.39 -2.53 -15.26
C GLY A 94 -3.63 -2.19 -16.10
N LEU A 95 -4.66 -1.61 -15.49
CA LEU A 95 -5.88 -1.17 -16.18
C LEU A 95 -5.59 -0.11 -17.24
N TRP A 96 -4.64 0.80 -16.99
CA TRP A 96 -4.24 1.80 -17.96
C TRP A 96 -3.52 1.20 -19.17
N LEU A 97 -2.65 0.23 -18.95
CA LEU A 97 -1.93 -0.47 -20.02
C LEU A 97 -2.91 -1.33 -20.86
N SER A 98 -3.80 -2.09 -20.22
CA SER A 98 -4.79 -2.91 -20.94
C SER A 98 -5.74 -2.08 -21.81
N ARG A 99 -6.06 -0.84 -21.44
CA ARG A 99 -6.85 0.07 -22.28
C ARG A 99 -6.12 0.59 -23.52
N ARG A 100 -4.79 0.46 -23.56
CA ARG A 100 -3.94 0.91 -24.67
C ARG A 100 -3.60 -0.20 -25.65
N GLU A 101 -3.83 -1.46 -25.30
CA GLU A 101 -3.65 -2.58 -26.22
C GLU A 101 -4.70 -2.51 -27.35
N PRO A 102 -4.28 -2.40 -28.62
CA PRO A 102 -5.22 -2.48 -29.73
C PRO A 102 -5.82 -3.88 -29.79
N ALA A 103 -7.12 -3.99 -30.08
CA ALA A 103 -7.78 -5.28 -30.26
C ALA A 103 -7.01 -6.15 -31.27
N PRO A 104 -6.89 -7.48 -31.04
CA PRO A 104 -6.29 -8.38 -32.01
C PRO A 104 -6.92 -8.19 -33.38
N ARG A 105 -6.12 -8.06 -34.44
CA ARG A 105 -6.67 -7.91 -35.79
C ARG A 105 -7.31 -9.25 -36.20
N PRO A 106 -8.45 -9.24 -36.90
CA PRO A 106 -8.98 -10.48 -37.47
C PRO A 106 -7.94 -11.05 -38.45
N GLY A 107 -7.29 -12.16 -38.06
CA GLY A 107 -6.19 -12.78 -38.80
C GLY A 107 -4.99 -13.23 -37.96
N ASP A 108 -4.85 -12.74 -36.71
CA ASP A 108 -3.73 -13.10 -35.83
C ASP A 108 -3.92 -14.45 -35.10
N SER A 109 -4.99 -15.19 -35.39
CA SER A 109 -5.19 -16.54 -34.86
C SER A 109 -4.17 -17.49 -35.50
N PRO A 110 -3.38 -18.24 -34.71
CA PRO A 110 -2.47 -19.24 -35.28
C PRO A 110 -3.29 -20.27 -36.09
N PRO A 111 -2.78 -20.72 -37.25
CA PRO A 111 -3.48 -21.72 -38.06
C PRO A 111 -3.75 -22.97 -37.21
N PRO A 112 -4.90 -23.63 -37.39
CA PRO A 112 -5.21 -24.84 -36.63
C PRO A 112 -4.09 -25.86 -36.86
N ALA A 113 -3.54 -26.36 -35.75
CA ALA A 113 -2.54 -27.41 -35.78
C ALA A 113 -3.11 -28.61 -36.56
N ARG A 114 -2.43 -28.98 -37.66
CA ARG A 114 -2.70 -30.19 -38.42
C ARG A 114 -2.19 -31.41 -37.68
#